data_AF-A0AAW5YQT3-F1
#
_entry.id   AF-A0AAW5YQT3-F1
#
_cell.length_a   1.000
_cell.length_b   1.000
_cell.length_c   1.000
_cell.angle_alpha   90.00
_cell.angle_beta   90.00
_cell.angle_gamma   90.00
#
_symmetry.space_group_name_H-M   'P 1'
#
loop_
_entity.id
_entity.type
_entity.pdbx_description
1 polymer ?
#
loop_
_entity_poly.entity_id
_entity_poly.type
_entity_poly.pdbx_seq_one_letter_code
_entity_poly.pdbx_strand_id
1 'polypeptide(L)'
;MQVSMGDGGSGGGEEVLVNFQELLDIVMKLEDIYKIHVDVIGTNIESLLSSDFYQKGEAMRVIEKYPDILHKTLEFAEHYSRSARLVRVACVEMLEKDEQLREILNKL
;
A
#
# COMPACT_ATOMS: atom_id res chain seq x y z
N MET A 1 -8.91 18.95 34.36
CA MET A 1 -8.35 20.31 34.38
C MET A 1 -7.73 20.52 33.02
N GLN A 2 -8.38 21.32 32.16
CA GLN A 2 -7.93 21.58 30.80
C GLN A 2 -6.89 22.68 30.88
N VAL A 3 -5.68 22.43 30.38
CA VAL A 3 -4.64 23.45 30.27
C VAL A 3 -4.52 23.81 28.81
N SER A 4 -5.08 24.96 28.46
CA SER A 4 -4.83 25.65 27.20
C SER A 4 -3.47 26.35 27.33
N MET A 5 -2.53 26.00 26.46
CA MET A 5 -1.31 26.77 26.23
C MET A 5 -1.39 27.27 24.79
N GLY A 6 -1.57 28.57 24.65
CA GLY A 6 -1.70 29.25 23.38
C GLY A 6 -0.35 29.52 22.71
N ASP A 7 -0.45 29.54 21.38
CA ASP A 7 0.25 30.39 20.41
C ASP A 7 1.79 30.33 20.35
N GLY A 8 2.29 29.78 19.24
CA GLY A 8 3.71 29.85 18.91
C GLY A 8 4.15 28.86 17.82
N GLY A 9 3.93 29.21 16.55
CA GLY A 9 4.69 28.64 15.44
C GLY A 9 3.85 27.91 14.39
N SER A 10 3.64 28.58 13.26
CA SER A 10 3.20 27.97 11.99
C SER A 10 4.32 27.07 11.44
N GLY A 11 4.50 25.91 12.03
CA GLY A 11 5.21 24.76 11.44
C GLY A 11 4.18 23.73 11.06
N GLY A 12 3.55 23.88 9.90
CA GLY A 12 2.52 22.98 9.38
C GLY A 12 3.09 21.61 9.04
N GLY A 13 3.40 20.81 10.06
CA GLY A 13 3.39 19.36 9.90
C GLY A 13 1.92 18.93 9.95
N GLU A 14 1.40 18.34 8.87
CA GLU A 14 0.11 17.68 8.92
C GLU A 14 0.16 16.60 10.01
N GLU A 15 -0.71 16.72 11.01
CA GLU A 15 -0.75 15.83 12.14
C GLU A 15 -1.29 14.46 11.68
N VAL A 16 -0.49 13.41 11.85
CA VAL A 16 -0.93 12.04 11.60
C VAL A 16 -1.81 11.60 12.77
N LEU A 17 -3.13 11.64 12.57
CA LEU A 17 -4.14 11.31 13.59
C LEU A 17 -4.37 9.79 13.77
N VAL A 18 -3.54 8.97 13.15
CA VAL A 18 -3.63 7.50 13.13
C VAL A 18 -2.53 6.93 14.02
N ASN A 19 -2.85 5.95 14.86
CA ASN A 19 -1.83 5.38 15.75
C ASN A 19 -0.91 4.41 15.01
N PHE A 20 0.25 4.09 15.61
CA PHE A 20 1.26 3.23 15.00
C PHE A 20 0.74 1.84 14.61
N GLN A 21 -0.10 1.23 15.47
CA GLN A 21 -0.69 -0.09 15.18
C GLN A 21 -1.64 -0.02 13.98
N GLU A 22 -2.47 1.02 13.91
CA GLU A 22 -3.37 1.24 12.78
C GLU A 22 -2.60 1.46 11.46
N LEU A 23 -1.47 2.17 11.49
CA LEU A 23 -0.62 2.33 10.31
C LEU A 23 0.01 0.99 9.88
N LEU A 24 0.48 0.16 10.82
CA LEU A 24 0.96 -1.18 10.50
C LEU A 24 -0.14 -2.04 9.89
N ASP A 25 -1.35 -2.01 10.44
CA ASP A 25 -2.49 -2.75 9.90
C ASP A 25 -2.83 -2.29 8.47
N ILE A 26 -2.71 -0.99 8.19
CA ILE A 26 -2.88 -0.43 6.84
C ILE A 26 -1.79 -0.95 5.90
N VAL A 27 -0.52 -0.93 6.31
CA VAL A 27 0.60 -1.48 5.51
C VAL A 27 0.33 -2.94 5.15
N MET A 28 -0.03 -3.76 6.14
CA MET A 28 -0.29 -5.19 5.93
C MET A 28 -1.44 -5.40 4.94
N LYS A 29 -2.55 -4.68 5.10
CA LYS A 29 -3.69 -4.77 4.18
C LYS A 29 -3.33 -4.40 2.75
N LEU A 30 -2.54 -3.34 2.55
CA LEU A 30 -2.09 -2.93 1.22
C LEU A 30 -1.18 -3.98 0.58
N GLU A 31 -0.28 -4.60 1.35
CA GLU A 31 0.58 -5.69 0.86
C GLU A 31 -0.21 -6.95 0.51
N ASP A 32 -1.24 -7.28 1.30
CA ASP A 32 -2.09 -8.43 1.02
C ASP A 32 -2.92 -8.22 -0.26
N ILE A 33 -3.44 -7.00 -0.48
CA ILE A 33 -4.13 -6.67 -1.74
C ILE A 33 -3.19 -6.79 -2.93
N TYR A 34 -1.95 -6.28 -2.81
CA TYR A 34 -0.93 -6.43 -3.84
C TYR A 34 -0.69 -7.91 -4.18
N LYS A 35 -0.47 -8.76 -3.16
CA LYS A 35 -0.26 -10.20 -3.36
C LYS A 35 -1.42 -10.89 -4.06
N ILE A 36 -2.67 -10.57 -3.71
CA ILE A 36 -3.84 -11.14 -4.40
C ILE A 36 -3.80 -10.82 -5.90
N HIS A 37 -3.44 -9.59 -6.27
CA HIS A 37 -3.40 -9.19 -7.68
C HIS A 37 -2.27 -9.88 -8.44
N VAL A 38 -1.09 -10.04 -7.84
CA VAL A 38 0.05 -10.68 -8.49
C VAL A 38 -0.10 -12.21 -8.52
N ASP A 39 -0.30 -12.82 -7.35
CA ASP A 39 -0.18 -14.27 -7.16
C ASP A 39 -1.44 -15.03 -7.61
N VAL A 40 -2.62 -14.41 -7.49
CA VAL A 40 -3.89 -15.08 -7.84
C VAL A 40 -4.39 -14.59 -9.19
N ILE A 41 -4.58 -13.29 -9.34
CA ILE A 41 -5.19 -12.74 -10.56
C ILE A 41 -4.20 -12.83 -11.73
N GLY A 42 -2.96 -12.39 -11.53
CA GLY A 42 -1.90 -12.46 -12.55
C GLY A 42 -1.72 -13.88 -13.09
N THR A 43 -1.47 -14.84 -12.20
CA THR A 43 -1.29 -16.26 -12.57
C THR A 43 -2.49 -16.85 -13.30
N ASN A 44 -3.72 -16.53 -12.87
CA ASN A 44 -4.93 -17.03 -13.54
C ASN A 44 -5.07 -16.48 -14.97
N ILE A 45 -4.77 -15.20 -15.19
CA ILE A 45 -4.83 -14.60 -16.54
C ILE A 45 -3.73 -15.17 -17.43
N GLU A 46 -2.51 -15.37 -16.91
CA GLU A 46 -1.42 -16.03 -17.65
C GLU A 46 -1.78 -17.47 -18.03
N SER A 47 -2.42 -18.21 -17.12
CA SER A 47 -2.93 -19.56 -17.40
C SER A 47 -3.99 -19.56 -18.50
N LEU A 48 -4.85 -18.53 -18.56
CA LEU A 48 -5.84 -18.39 -19.62
C LEU A 48 -5.18 -18.03 -20.96
N LEU A 49 -4.17 -17.17 -20.95
CA LEU A 49 -3.40 -16.78 -22.15
C LEU A 49 -2.62 -17.94 -22.76
N SER A 50 -2.13 -18.86 -21.93
CA SER A 50 -1.40 -20.07 -22.36
C SER A 50 -2.29 -21.27 -22.66
N SER A 51 -3.62 -21.11 -22.56
CA SER A 51 -4.57 -22.20 -22.81
C SER A 51 -4.83 -22.41 -24.31
N ASP A 52 -4.58 -23.62 -24.78
CA ASP A 52 -4.90 -24.04 -26.16
C ASP A 52 -6.38 -24.40 -26.37
N PHE A 53 -7.24 -24.20 -25.37
CA PHE A 53 -8.65 -24.62 -25.43
C PHE A 53 -9.46 -23.81 -26.46
N TYR A 54 -9.11 -22.53 -26.65
CA TYR A 54 -9.82 -21.63 -27.54
C TYR A 54 -8.91 -21.25 -28.72
N GLN A 55 -9.02 -21.98 -29.82
CA GLN A 55 -8.15 -21.77 -30.99
C GLN A 55 -8.78 -20.92 -32.10
N LYS A 56 -10.13 -20.77 -32.11
CA LYS A 56 -10.88 -20.01 -33.12
C LYS A 56 -12.23 -19.54 -32.56
N GLY A 57 -12.85 -18.58 -33.26
CA GLY A 57 -14.23 -18.14 -33.03
C GLY A 57 -14.35 -16.98 -32.05
N GLU A 58 -15.58 -16.74 -31.60
CA GLU A 58 -15.98 -15.59 -30.78
C GLU A 58 -15.17 -15.42 -29.48
N ALA A 59 -14.79 -16.55 -28.86
CA ALA A 59 -13.98 -16.55 -27.65
C ALA A 59 -12.59 -15.93 -27.85
N MET A 60 -12.04 -16.00 -29.07
CA MET A 60 -10.72 -15.44 -29.38
C MET A 60 -10.71 -13.91 -29.25
N ARG A 61 -11.83 -13.24 -29.57
CA ARG A 61 -11.98 -11.78 -29.40
C ARG A 61 -11.82 -11.34 -27.95
N VAL A 62 -12.20 -12.20 -27.01
CA VAL A 62 -12.09 -11.95 -25.56
C VAL A 62 -10.67 -12.23 -25.08
N ILE A 63 -10.07 -13.33 -25.53
CA ILE A 63 -8.70 -13.72 -25.16
C ILE A 63 -7.68 -12.70 -25.65
N GLU A 64 -7.90 -12.09 -26.82
CA GLU A 64 -7.08 -10.98 -27.33
C GLU A 64 -7.04 -9.77 -26.38
N LYS A 65 -7.99 -9.64 -25.45
CA LYS A 65 -8.02 -8.57 -24.43
C LYS A 65 -7.36 -8.95 -23.12
N TYR A 66 -7.08 -10.22 -22.87
CA TYR A 66 -6.45 -10.66 -21.63
C TYR A 66 -5.05 -10.06 -21.37
N PRO A 67 -4.18 -9.82 -22.38
CA PRO A 67 -2.91 -9.15 -22.12
C PRO A 67 -3.11 -7.72 -21.61
N ASP A 68 -4.04 -6.96 -22.19
CA ASP A 68 -4.37 -5.59 -21.76
C ASP A 68 -4.92 -5.57 -20.33
N ILE A 69 -5.79 -6.55 -20.00
CA ILE A 69 -6.37 -6.70 -18.66
C ILE A 69 -5.29 -7.07 -17.64
N LEU A 70 -4.41 -8.01 -17.98
CA LEU A 70 -3.27 -8.40 -17.14
C LEU A 70 -2.38 -7.19 -16.85
N HIS A 71 -2.01 -6.44 -17.89
CA HIS A 71 -1.17 -5.26 -17.75
C HIS A 71 -1.78 -4.24 -16.78
N LYS A 72 -3.06 -3.88 -16.98
CA LYS A 72 -3.76 -2.94 -16.08
C LYS A 72 -3.91 -3.46 -14.66
N THR A 73 -4.11 -4.77 -14.51
CA THR A 73 -4.22 -5.42 -13.19
C THR A 73 -2.90 -5.30 -12.43
N LEU A 74 -1.77 -5.54 -13.10
CA LEU A 74 -0.45 -5.41 -12.50
C LEU A 74 -0.07 -3.95 -12.23
N GLU A 75 -0.43 -3.03 -13.12
CA GLU A 75 -0.28 -1.58 -12.88
C GLU A 75 -1.05 -1.14 -11.63
N PHE A 76 -2.28 -1.63 -11.46
CA PHE A 76 -3.08 -1.37 -10.27
C PHE A 76 -2.47 -1.99 -9.02
N ALA A 77 -1.92 -3.19 -9.12
CA ALA A 77 -1.20 -3.84 -8.02
C ALA A 77 -0.01 -2.98 -7.55
N GLU A 78 0.79 -2.45 -8.47
CA GLU A 78 1.92 -1.57 -8.16
C GLU A 78 1.52 -0.34 -7.35
N HIS A 79 0.31 0.21 -7.56
CA HIS A 79 -0.19 1.31 -6.72
C HIS A 79 -0.37 0.89 -5.25
N TYR A 80 -0.85 -0.32 -4.97
CA TYR A 80 -0.97 -0.81 -3.59
C TYR A 80 0.40 -1.01 -2.95
N SER A 81 1.36 -1.58 -3.68
CA SER A 81 2.75 -1.72 -3.21
C SER A 81 3.38 -0.36 -2.88
N ARG A 82 3.20 0.63 -3.78
CA ARG A 82 3.70 1.99 -3.56
C ARG A 82 3.04 2.65 -2.34
N SER A 83 1.73 2.52 -2.19
CA SER A 83 1.01 3.03 -1.01
C SER A 83 1.48 2.37 0.27
N ALA A 84 1.68 1.04 0.29
CA ALA A 84 2.20 0.32 1.45
C ALA A 84 3.58 0.86 1.85
N ARG A 85 4.46 1.11 0.87
CA ARG A 85 5.79 1.69 1.10
C ARG A 85 5.71 3.09 1.71
N LEU A 86 4.81 3.94 1.24
CA LEU A 86 4.63 5.30 1.80
C LEU A 86 4.17 5.26 3.26
N VAL A 87 3.17 4.42 3.56
CA VAL A 87 2.68 4.28 4.94
C VAL A 87 3.77 3.67 5.84
N ARG A 88 4.56 2.72 5.32
CA ARG A 88 5.71 2.16 6.04
C ARG A 88 6.77 3.19 6.38
N VAL A 89 7.02 4.17 5.51
CA VAL A 89 7.94 5.30 5.81
C VAL A 89 7.42 6.09 7.00
N ALA A 90 6.11 6.39 7.05
CA ALA A 90 5.51 7.06 8.20
C ALA A 90 5.69 6.24 9.51
N CYS A 91 5.54 4.91 9.46
CA CYS A 91 5.83 4.06 10.63
C CYS A 91 7.28 4.18 11.11
N VAL A 92 8.25 4.21 10.18
CA VAL A 92 9.68 4.37 10.51
C VAL A 92 9.94 5.73 11.15
N GLU A 93 9.39 6.80 10.57
CA GLU A 93 9.52 8.15 11.11
C GLU A 93 8.92 8.26 12.53
N MET A 94 7.78 7.62 12.79
CA MET A 94 7.21 7.58 14.15
C MET A 94 8.13 6.90 15.16
N LEU A 95 8.76 5.78 14.80
CA LEU A 95 9.71 5.09 15.69
C LEU A 95 10.96 5.94 15.97
N GLU A 96 11.49 6.62 14.95
CA GLU A 96 12.64 7.52 15.12
C GLU A 96 12.31 8.69 16.04
N LYS A 97 11.11 9.26 15.92
CA LYS A 97 10.64 10.34 16.78
C LYS A 97 10.45 9.89 18.23
N ASP A 98 9.87 8.71 18.45
CA ASP A 98 9.72 8.12 19.78
C ASP A 98 11.08 7.86 20.45
N GLU A 99 12.07 7.37 19.71
CA GLU A 99 13.43 7.17 20.24
C GLU A 99 14.10 8.50 20.60
N GLN A 100 13.98 9.53 19.75
CA GLN A 100 14.49 10.88 20.04
C GLN A 100 13.88 11.45 21.31
N LEU A 101 12.57 11.30 21.51
CA LEU A 101 11.88 11.74 22.72
C LEU A 101 12.38 10.98 23.96
N ARG A 102 12.56 9.66 23.85
CA ARG A 102 13.10 8.82 24.92
C ARG A 102 14.50 9.25 25.34
N GLU A 103 15.39 9.54 24.39
CA GLU A 103 16.73 10.04 24.69
C GLU A 103 16.73 11.38 25.41
N ILE A 104 15.83 12.29 25.04
CA ILE A 104 15.68 13.60 25.70
C ILE A 104 15.22 13.42 27.14
N LEU A 105 14.22 12.57 27.37
CA LEU A 105 13.68 12.32 28.71
C LEU A 105 14.68 11.63 29.64
N ASN A 106 15.53 10.73 29.11
CA ASN A 106 16.56 10.06 29.92
C ASN A 106 17.75 10.96 30.29
N LYS A 107 17.89 12.13 29.65
CA LYS A 107 18.95 13.12 29.94
C LYS A 107 18.52 14.17 30.98
N LEU A 108 17.24 14.16 31.38
CA LEU A 108 16.62 15.01 32.41
C LEU A 108 16.60 14.30 33.76
#